data_AF-A0A914K7K6-F1
#
_entry.id   AF-A0A914K7K6-F1
#
_cell.length_a   1.000
_cell.length_b   1.000
_cell.length_c   1.000
_cell.angle_alpha   90.00
_cell.angle_beta   90.00
_cell.angle_gamma   90.00
#
_symmetry.space_group_name_H-M   'P 1'
#
loop_
_entity.id
_entity.type
_entity.pdbx_description
1 polymer ?
#
loop_
_entity_poly.entity_id
_entity_poly.type
_entity_poly.pdbx_seq_one_letter_code
_entity_poly.pdbx_strand_id
1 'polypeptide(L)'
;MIDLGTIGAANIQEDISMIGQFGVGFYSAFVIADRVMVTSKHVDEDRGYEWEAIDRRCFSVRLSAFDLKIGTSVKLFVKETHEEFLQKKKILKLIKQLKRSVNYKIQVLVI
;
A
#
# COMPACT_ATOMS: atom_id res chain seq x y z
N MET A 1 22.13 -25.05 25.28
CA MET A 1 22.54 -23.66 24.99
C MET A 1 21.92 -23.29 23.65
N ILE A 2 21.10 -22.26 23.62
CA ILE A 2 20.43 -21.78 22.42
C ILE A 2 21.43 -20.90 21.68
N ASP A 3 21.73 -21.24 20.43
CA ASP A 3 22.51 -20.42 19.51
C ASP A 3 21.62 -19.27 19.00
N LEU A 4 21.83 -18.08 19.55
CA LEU A 4 21.23 -16.85 19.04
C LEU A 4 22.12 -16.37 17.88
N GLY A 5 21.91 -16.98 16.72
CA GLY A 5 22.58 -16.61 15.48
C GLY A 5 22.56 -15.09 15.29
N THR A 6 23.74 -14.55 14.99
CA THR A 6 23.98 -13.15 14.69
C THR A 6 22.90 -12.62 13.75
N ILE A 7 22.13 -11.64 14.24
CA ILE A 7 21.24 -10.84 13.39
C ILE A 7 22.19 -10.05 12.50
N GLY A 8 22.48 -10.60 11.32
CA GLY A 8 23.25 -9.90 10.30
C GLY A 8 22.59 -8.55 10.09
N ALA A 9 23.31 -7.49 10.45
CA ALA A 9 22.97 -6.16 9.99
C ALA A 9 23.02 -6.23 8.46
N ALA A 10 21.84 -6.45 7.86
CA ALA A 10 21.67 -6.34 6.43
C ALA A 10 22.21 -4.96 6.06
N ASN A 11 23.19 -4.96 5.16
CA ASN A 11 23.94 -3.81 4.72
C ASN A 11 22.95 -2.66 4.37
N ILE A 12 22.83 -1.64 5.22
CA ILE A 12 21.84 -0.53 5.10
C ILE A 12 22.32 0.48 4.03
N GLN A 13 22.91 -0.03 2.96
CA GLN A 13 23.58 0.74 1.94
C GLN A 13 23.09 0.39 0.53
N GLU A 14 21.93 -0.26 0.45
CA GLU A 14 21.16 -0.39 -0.79
C GLU A 14 19.94 0.55 -0.71
N ASP A 15 19.91 1.49 -1.66
CA ASP A 15 18.82 2.40 -1.99
C ASP A 15 18.53 3.61 -1.09
N ILE A 16 19.46 4.58 -1.13
CA ILE A 16 19.18 6.01 -0.91
C ILE A 16 18.10 6.56 -1.88
N SER A 17 17.66 5.75 -2.85
CA SER A 17 16.59 6.07 -3.82
C SER A 17 15.17 5.82 -3.28
N MET A 18 14.99 5.06 -2.19
CA MET A 18 13.68 4.73 -1.64
C MET A 18 13.07 5.88 -0.82
N ILE A 19 11.90 6.35 -1.25
CA ILE A 19 11.12 7.38 -0.53
C ILE A 19 10.28 6.71 0.56
N GLY A 20 10.62 7.00 1.82
CA GLY A 20 9.84 6.60 3.00
C GLY A 20 10.57 5.58 3.89
N GLN A 21 11.01 6.03 5.07
CA GLN A 21 11.75 5.21 6.05
C GLN A 21 10.94 4.88 7.31
N PHE A 22 9.83 5.59 7.53
CA PHE A 22 9.07 5.53 8.78
C PHE A 22 7.86 4.58 8.73
N GLY A 23 7.46 4.12 7.54
CA GLY A 23 6.28 3.25 7.37
C GLY A 23 4.92 3.93 7.66
N VAL A 24 4.89 5.19 8.10
CA VAL A 24 3.65 5.89 8.48
C VAL A 24 2.77 6.30 7.30
N GLY A 25 3.34 6.38 6.09
CA GLY A 25 2.64 6.88 4.90
C GLY A 25 1.39 6.07 4.54
N PHE A 26 1.42 4.75 4.77
CA PHE A 26 0.27 3.87 4.54
C PHE A 26 -0.95 4.28 5.38
N TYR A 27 -0.75 4.63 6.66
CA TYR A 27 -1.85 4.97 7.56
C TYR A 27 -2.54 6.30 7.23
N SER A 28 -1.97 7.12 6.34
CA SER A 28 -2.64 8.32 5.83
C SER A 28 -3.94 8.00 5.09
N ALA A 29 -4.10 6.78 4.56
CA ALA A 29 -5.32 6.32 3.89
C ALA A 29 -6.57 6.45 4.78
N PHE A 30 -6.44 6.18 6.08
CA PHE A 30 -7.54 6.27 7.04
C PHE A 30 -7.99 7.70 7.35
N VAL A 31 -7.31 8.73 6.82
CA VAL A 31 -7.83 10.10 6.88
C VAL A 31 -9.12 10.17 6.05
N ILE A 32 -9.10 9.61 4.84
CA ILE A 32 -10.19 9.73 3.86
C ILE A 32 -11.06 8.47 3.71
N ALA A 33 -10.61 7.32 4.22
CA ALA A 33 -11.32 6.04 4.08
C ALA A 33 -11.84 5.51 5.41
N ASP A 34 -13.02 4.91 5.39
CA ASP A 34 -13.62 4.17 6.52
C ASP A 34 -13.19 2.70 6.54
N ARG A 35 -12.75 2.17 5.39
CA ARG A 35 -12.21 0.81 5.29
C ARG A 35 -11.09 0.79 4.27
N VAL A 36 -10.05 0.03 4.58
CA VAL A 36 -8.90 -0.19 3.70
C VAL A 36 -8.75 -1.69 3.50
N MET A 37 -8.72 -2.12 2.25
CA MET A 37 -8.40 -3.49 1.86
C MET A 37 -7.11 -3.50 1.06
N VAL A 38 -6.19 -4.37 1.44
CA VAL A 38 -4.93 -4.59 0.73
C VAL A 38 -4.90 -6.04 0.28
N THR A 39 -4.58 -6.26 -0.99
CA THR A 39 -4.30 -7.59 -1.52
C THR A 39 -2.88 -7.60 -2.03
N SER A 40 -2.06 -8.56 -1.60
CA SER A 40 -0.65 -8.61 -1.98
C SER A 40 -0.23 -10.04 -2.31
N LYS A 41 0.57 -10.19 -3.36
CA LYS A 41 1.25 -11.44 -3.73
C LYS A 41 2.71 -11.15 -4.03
N HIS A 42 3.60 -11.83 -3.29
CA HIS A 42 5.03 -11.75 -3.52
C HIS A 42 5.39 -12.45 -4.85
N VAL A 43 6.44 -12.00 -5.52
CA VAL A 43 6.88 -12.56 -6.81
C VAL A 43 7.27 -14.04 -6.70
N ASP A 44 7.83 -14.43 -5.56
CA ASP A 44 8.32 -15.79 -5.29
C ASP A 44 7.31 -16.66 -4.52
N GLU A 45 6.10 -16.17 -4.26
CA GLU A 45 5.06 -16.93 -3.57
C GLU A 45 3.89 -17.29 -4.49
N ASP A 46 3.45 -18.55 -4.43
CA ASP A 46 2.27 -19.01 -5.16
C ASP A 46 0.96 -18.43 -4.61
N ARG A 47 0.95 -18.04 -3.33
CA ARG A 47 -0.25 -17.61 -2.61
C ARG A 47 -0.22 -16.11 -2.35
N GLY A 48 -1.40 -15.51 -2.37
CA GLY A 48 -1.61 -14.11 -2.01
C GLY A 48 -2.33 -13.98 -0.67
N TYR A 49 -2.22 -12.81 -0.06
CA TYR A 49 -2.89 -12.48 1.20
C TYR A 49 -3.80 -11.26 1.04
N GLU A 50 -4.87 -11.26 1.82
CA GLU A 50 -5.78 -10.14 1.98
C GLU A 50 -5.63 -9.61 3.39
N TRP A 51 -5.31 -8.33 3.49
CA TRP A 51 -5.31 -7.56 4.72
C TRP A 51 -6.49 -6.59 4.68
N GLU A 52 -7.18 -6.43 5.80
CA GLU A 52 -8.34 -5.57 5.86
C GLU A 52 -8.49 -4.92 7.23
N ALA A 53 -8.81 -3.63 7.22
CA ALA A 53 -9.06 -2.85 8.42
C ALA A 53 -10.22 -1.87 8.21
N ILE A 54 -11.13 -1.83 9.20
CA ILE A 54 -12.27 -0.90 9.28
C ILE A 54 -11.93 0.28 10.20
N ASP A 55 -10.85 0.18 10.97
CA ASP A 55 -10.28 1.29 11.72
C ASP A 55 -8.75 1.18 11.78
N ARG A 56 -8.09 2.12 12.46
CA ARG A 56 -6.62 2.12 12.60
C ARG A 56 -6.10 1.13 13.65
N ARG A 57 -6.97 0.53 14.45
CA ARG A 57 -6.61 -0.23 15.67
C ARG A 57 -6.55 -1.71 15.41
N CYS A 58 -7.46 -2.22 14.58
CA CYS A 58 -7.59 -3.64 14.33
C CYS A 58 -7.61 -3.93 12.83
N PHE A 59 -6.96 -5.03 12.47
CA PHE A 59 -6.95 -5.55 11.11
C PHE A 59 -7.06 -7.07 11.12
N SER A 60 -7.51 -7.62 10.01
CA SER A 60 -7.50 -9.05 9.74
C SER A 60 -6.52 -9.35 8.60
N VAL A 61 -5.90 -10.53 8.65
CA VAL A 61 -5.09 -11.08 7.56
C VAL A 61 -5.59 -12.47 7.28
N ARG A 62 -5.81 -12.77 6.00
CA ARG A 62 -6.25 -14.09 5.53
C ARG A 62 -5.56 -14.43 4.22
N LEU A 63 -5.48 -15.73 3.94
CA LEU A 63 -5.12 -16.19 2.60
C LEU A 63 -6.17 -15.71 1.61
N SER A 64 -5.75 -15.22 0.44
CA SER A 64 -6.71 -14.85 -0.60
C SER A 64 -7.42 -16.09 -1.12
N ALA A 65 -8.72 -15.96 -1.36
CA ALA A 65 -9.52 -17.01 -2.00
C ALA A 65 -9.28 -17.07 -3.51
N PHE A 66 -8.61 -16.08 -4.09
CA PHE A 66 -8.37 -15.95 -5.51
C PHE A 66 -6.87 -15.94 -5.83
N ASP A 67 -6.53 -16.36 -7.05
CA ASP A 67 -5.18 -16.13 -7.54
C ASP A 67 -4.98 -14.64 -7.83
N LEU A 68 -4.05 -14.04 -7.11
CA LEU A 68 -3.73 -12.62 -7.23
C LEU A 68 -2.63 -12.41 -8.27
N LYS A 69 -2.66 -11.25 -8.92
CA LYS A 69 -1.48 -10.78 -9.68
C LYS A 69 -0.35 -10.43 -8.72
N ILE A 70 0.88 -10.68 -9.13
CA ILE A 70 2.08 -10.26 -8.40
C ILE A 70 2.03 -8.75 -8.16
N GLY A 71 2.38 -8.33 -6.95
CA GLY A 71 2.35 -6.95 -6.49
C GLY A 71 1.25 -6.68 -5.46
N THR A 72 0.98 -5.41 -5.23
CA THR A 72 0.08 -4.94 -4.16
C THR A 72 -1.03 -4.06 -4.73
N SER A 73 -2.27 -4.35 -4.36
CA SER A 73 -3.43 -3.48 -4.61
C SER A 73 -3.96 -2.93 -3.29
N VAL A 74 -4.25 -1.63 -3.27
CA VAL A 74 -4.87 -0.94 -2.12
C VAL A 74 -6.22 -0.39 -2.57
N LYS A 75 -7.29 -0.89 -1.95
CA LYS A 75 -8.66 -0.44 -2.17
C LYS A 75 -9.13 0.37 -0.97
N LEU A 76 -9.57 1.59 -1.24
CA LEU A 76 -10.08 2.53 -0.24
C LEU A 76 -11.59 2.63 -0.37
N PHE A 77 -12.30 2.40 0.73
CA PHE A 77 -13.71 2.71 0.85
C PHE A 77 -13.80 4.13 1.41
N VAL A 78 -13.94 5.09 0.50
CA VAL A 78 -13.87 6.53 0.79
C VAL A 78 -15.09 6.95 1.60
N LYS A 79 -14.87 7.77 2.62
CA LYS A 79 -15.91 8.41 3.44
C LYS A 79 -16.82 9.26 2.56
N GLU A 80 -18.11 9.35 2.89
CA GLU A 80 -19.06 10.25 2.21
C GLU A 80 -18.59 11.72 2.25
N THR A 81 -17.96 12.13 3.35
CA THR A 81 -17.38 13.47 3.52
C THR A 81 -16.18 13.76 2.60
N HIS A 82 -15.67 12.75 1.90
CA HIS A 82 -14.47 12.81 1.07
C HIS A 82 -14.72 12.28 -0.37
N GLU A 83 -15.98 12.27 -0.84
CA GLU A 83 -16.35 11.80 -2.17
C GLU A 83 -15.62 12.51 -3.32
N GLU A 84 -15.06 13.70 -3.10
CA GLU A 84 -14.31 14.40 -4.14
C GLU A 84 -13.07 13.60 -4.61
N PHE A 85 -12.57 12.66 -3.79
CA PHE A 85 -11.48 11.76 -4.17
C PHE A 85 -11.92 10.65 -5.14
N LEU A 86 -13.22 10.42 -5.31
CA LEU A 86 -13.76 9.56 -6.37
C LEU A 86 -13.78 10.26 -7.74
N GLN A 87 -13.64 11.59 -7.76
CA GLN A 87 -13.67 12.37 -8.99
C GLN A 87 -12.32 12.35 -9.71
N LYS A 88 -12.31 11.87 -10.96
CA LYS A 88 -11.11 11.83 -11.83
C LYS A 88 -10.35 13.17 -11.86
N LYS A 89 -11.05 14.29 -11.94
CA LYS A 89 -10.45 15.64 -12.02
C LYS A 89 -9.60 15.96 -10.77
N LYS A 90 -10.08 15.58 -9.58
CA LYS A 90 -9.36 15.76 -8.31
C LYS A 90 -8.09 14.91 -8.31
N ILE A 91 -8.20 13.61 -8.64
CA ILE A 91 -7.06 12.68 -8.68
C ILE A 91 -5.98 13.15 -9.67
N LEU A 92 -6.37 13.55 -10.88
CA LEU A 92 -5.41 14.05 -11.87
C LEU A 92 -4.71 15.34 -11.41
N LYS A 93 -5.39 16.22 -10.68
CA LYS A 93 -4.77 17.42 -10.10
C LYS A 93 -3.71 17.05 -9.05
N LEU A 94 -4.02 16.10 -8.16
CA LEU A 94 -3.10 15.62 -7.13
C LEU A 94 -1.87 14.93 -7.74
N ILE A 95 -2.07 14.05 -8.72
CA ILE A 95 -0.97 13.37 -9.42
C ILE A 95 -0.03 14.39 -10.07
N LYS A 96 -0.55 15.43 -10.72
CA LYS A 96 0.28 16.48 -11.32
C LYS A 96 1.14 17.22 -10.29
N GLN A 97 0.62 17.44 -9.09
CA GLN A 97 1.38 18.07 -8.00
C GLN A 97 2.49 17.15 -7.47
N LEU A 98 2.24 15.84 -7.41
CA LEU A 98 3.19 14.83 -6.92
C LEU A 98 4.22 14.36 -7.97
N LYS A 99 3.93 14.55 -9.26
CA LYS A 99 4.72 14.00 -10.39
C LYS A 99 6.20 14.46 -10.41
N ARG A 100 6.56 15.53 -9.69
CA ARG A 100 7.97 15.97 -9.59
C ARG A 100 8.90 14.94 -8.92
N SER A 101 8.36 13.92 -8.23
CA SER A 101 9.13 13.04 -7.36
C SER A 101 9.06 11.54 -7.68
N VAL A 102 8.56 11.11 -8.87
CA VAL A 102 8.33 9.68 -9.17
C VAL A 102 8.86 9.29 -10.56
N ASN A 103 9.66 8.22 -10.64
CA ASN A 103 10.31 7.72 -11.86
C ASN A 103 9.51 6.63 -12.62
N TYR A 104 8.24 6.41 -12.25
CA TYR A 104 7.40 5.35 -12.80
C TYR A 104 6.21 5.90 -13.60
N LYS A 105 5.71 5.11 -14.56
CA LYS A 105 4.51 5.45 -15.34
C LYS A 105 3.26 5.35 -14.45
N ILE A 106 2.59 6.47 -14.25
CA ILE A 106 1.31 6.52 -13.52
C ILE A 106 0.16 6.38 -14.53
N GLN A 107 -0.75 5.44 -14.29
CA GLN A 107 -1.96 5.23 -15.08
C GLN A 107 -3.21 5.53 -14.23
N VAL A 108 -4.22 6.16 -14.83
CA VAL A 108 -5.52 6.42 -14.19
C VAL A 108 -6.60 5.80 -15.05
N LEU A 109 -7.25 4.77 -14.52
CA LEU A 109 -8.37 4.09 -15.16
C LEU A 109 -9.70 4.71 -14.68
N VAL A 110 -10.66 4.83 -15.59
CA VAL A 110 -12.05 5.15 -15.26
C VAL A 110 -12.85 3.91 -15.62
N ILE A 111 -13.54 3.36 -14.63
CA ILE A 111 -14.36 2.15 -14.75
C ILE A 111 -15.82 2.58 -14.84
#